data_AF-A0A535PI67-F1
#
_entry.id   AF-A0A535PI67-F1
#
_cell.length_a   1.000
_cell.length_b   1.000
_cell.length_c   1.000
_cell.angle_alpha   90.00
_cell.angle_beta   90.00
_cell.angle_gamma   90.00
#
_symmetry.space_group_name_H-M   'P 1'
#
loop_
_entity.id
_entity.type
_entity.pdbx_description
1 polymer ?
#
loop_
_entity_poly.entity_id
_entity_poly.type
_entity_poly.pdbx_seq_one_letter_code
_entity_poly.pdbx_strand_id
1 'polypeptide(L)'
;MEKLQQLWNAFLDLTAKLVIPDWGALVALIPIALVAAIALWMLWLVRGFATVGPTQRGLGPRVPVPPAGVHAPGPSFAPFFGAVGVALLFFGLVFGPLAALLGFAALVLALLYWLREGMHDYEHLEGPTSVPIVLEHRGPPPGVHVPGPTFLPLTSAVGVGTLFFGLVFGGWLILAGFLCLVIALIGWWRAARTEYRLTEEADRTGHLRNAPAPGFPLGTFALFVLIIVGAAVLQAGLLPPRASGTAGESPAPGGSGAPAPGGAPGGSPAGSPAGPAADVTIVAQSVAYTTTDVSGPAGKPFTIAFQNEDQGTPHNVDVKKPDGSDAFKGNIFNGVATMVYKVPSLPAGQYPFVCSVHASMTGTLTLK
;
A
#
# COMPACT_ATOMS: atom_id res chain seq x y z
N MET A 1 -13.09 60.75 -9.55
CA MET A 1 -11.77 60.19 -9.17
C MET A 1 -11.93 58.92 -8.36
N GLU A 2 -12.64 58.94 -7.23
CA GLU A 2 -12.81 57.78 -6.33
C GLU A 2 -13.46 56.54 -6.98
N LYS A 3 -14.53 56.70 -7.76
CA LYS A 3 -15.15 55.59 -8.51
C LYS A 3 -14.22 54.96 -9.56
N LEU A 4 -13.37 55.77 -10.20
CA LEU A 4 -12.42 55.28 -11.20
C LEU A 4 -11.31 54.47 -10.54
N GLN A 5 -10.87 54.89 -9.35
CA GLN A 5 -9.88 54.19 -8.54
C GLN A 5 -10.44 52.87 -7.96
N GLN A 6 -11.72 52.84 -7.56
CA GLN A 6 -12.40 51.60 -7.17
C GLN A 6 -12.49 50.61 -8.33
N LEU A 7 -12.86 51.06 -9.54
CA LEU A 7 -12.91 50.20 -10.73
C LEU A 7 -11.54 49.66 -11.11
N TRP A 8 -10.51 50.52 -11.04
CA TRP A 8 -9.14 50.12 -11.32
C TRP A 8 -8.63 49.09 -10.31
N ASN A 9 -8.89 49.29 -9.02
CA ASN A 9 -8.51 48.32 -7.98
C ASN A 9 -9.26 47.00 -8.12
N ALA A 10 -10.55 47.02 -8.48
CA ALA A 10 -11.32 45.81 -8.74
C ALA A 10 -10.79 45.03 -9.96
N PHE A 11 -10.38 45.74 -11.00
CA PHE A 11 -9.73 45.13 -12.17
C PHE A 11 -8.38 44.50 -11.80
N LEU A 12 -7.55 45.21 -11.03
CA LEU A 12 -6.27 44.68 -10.56
C LEU A 12 -6.46 43.47 -9.64
N ASP A 13 -7.45 43.47 -8.75
CA ASP A 13 -7.76 42.33 -7.87
C ASP A 13 -8.22 41.10 -8.67
N LEU A 14 -9.08 41.30 -9.67
CA LEU A 14 -9.49 40.23 -10.58
C LEU A 14 -8.30 39.68 -11.37
N THR A 15 -7.45 40.57 -11.88
CA THR A 15 -6.27 40.19 -12.66
C THR A 15 -5.25 39.48 -11.78
N ALA A 16 -5.07 39.93 -10.53
CA ALA A 16 -4.19 39.28 -9.55
C ALA A 16 -4.65 37.87 -9.22
N LYS A 17 -5.97 37.64 -9.05
CA LYS A 17 -6.54 36.29 -8.84
C LYS A 17 -6.35 35.36 -10.04
N LEU A 18 -6.26 35.91 -11.26
CA LEU A 18 -6.05 35.15 -12.48
C LEU A 18 -4.55 34.87 -12.75
N VAL A 19 -3.69 35.87 -12.53
CA VAL A 19 -2.25 35.80 -12.80
C VAL A 19 -1.50 35.10 -11.66
N ILE A 20 -1.96 35.27 -10.43
CA ILE A 20 -1.41 34.67 -9.21
C ILE A 20 -2.57 34.02 -8.44
N PRO A 21 -3.16 32.94 -8.98
CA PRO A 21 -4.18 32.21 -8.24
C PRO A 21 -3.57 31.65 -6.95
N ASP A 22 -4.41 31.45 -5.95
CA ASP A 22 -4.04 30.67 -4.78
C ASP A 22 -3.82 29.21 -5.22
N TRP A 23 -2.57 28.89 -5.52
CA TRP A 23 -2.15 27.55 -5.93
C TRP A 23 -2.44 26.52 -4.84
N GLY A 24 -2.44 26.90 -3.56
CA GLY A 24 -2.81 26.02 -2.46
C GLY A 24 -4.28 25.63 -2.53
N ALA A 25 -5.17 26.60 -2.74
CA ALA A 25 -6.60 26.36 -2.93
C ALA A 25 -6.87 25.54 -4.20
N LEU A 26 -6.18 25.81 -5.30
CA LEU A 26 -6.33 25.05 -6.54
C LEU A 26 -5.88 23.59 -6.38
N VAL A 27 -4.72 23.37 -5.74
CA VAL A 27 -4.18 22.02 -5.47
C VAL A 27 -5.11 21.25 -4.52
N ALA A 28 -5.70 21.92 -3.53
CA ALA A 28 -6.67 21.31 -2.62
C ALA A 28 -7.96 20.84 -3.33
N LEU A 29 -8.28 21.38 -4.51
CA LEU A 29 -9.42 20.95 -5.32
C LEU A 29 -9.13 19.71 -6.18
N ILE A 30 -7.86 19.36 -6.40
CA ILE A 30 -7.48 18.22 -7.26
C ILE A 30 -8.12 16.90 -6.80
N PRO A 31 -8.08 16.52 -5.50
CA PRO A 31 -8.72 15.27 -5.05
C PRO A 31 -10.23 15.24 -5.31
N ILE A 32 -10.91 16.38 -5.10
CA ILE A 32 -12.36 16.50 -5.31
C ILE A 32 -12.69 16.38 -6.81
N ALA A 33 -11.94 17.05 -7.67
CA ALA A 33 -12.10 16.98 -9.11
C ALA A 33 -11.86 15.55 -9.64
N LEU A 34 -10.86 14.85 -9.10
CA LEU A 34 -10.59 13.43 -9.42
C LEU A 34 -11.75 12.54 -9.00
N VAL A 35 -12.26 12.67 -7.77
CA VAL A 35 -13.42 11.91 -7.29
C VAL A 35 -14.65 12.17 -8.17
N ALA A 36 -14.92 13.43 -8.51
CA ALA A 36 -16.03 13.78 -9.40
C ALA A 36 -15.86 13.17 -10.80
N ALA A 37 -14.65 13.22 -11.37
CA ALA A 37 -14.36 12.61 -12.66
C ALA A 37 -14.55 11.08 -12.64
N ILE A 38 -14.09 10.40 -11.58
CA ILE A 38 -14.30 8.95 -11.40
C ILE A 38 -15.79 8.64 -11.28
N ALA A 39 -16.54 9.42 -10.49
CA ALA A 39 -17.99 9.22 -10.33
C ALA A 39 -18.75 9.42 -11.65
N LEU A 40 -18.41 10.47 -12.40
CA LEU A 40 -19.00 10.73 -13.73
C LEU A 40 -18.66 9.62 -14.72
N TRP A 41 -17.41 9.13 -14.70
CA TRP A 41 -17.00 7.99 -15.51
C TRP A 41 -17.78 6.73 -15.14
N MET A 42 -17.95 6.44 -13.85
CA MET A 42 -18.73 5.29 -13.37
C MET A 42 -20.20 5.40 -13.77
N LEU A 43 -20.81 6.58 -13.63
CA LEU A 43 -22.19 6.82 -14.08
C LEU A 43 -22.32 6.62 -15.60
N TRP A 44 -21.36 7.12 -16.37
CA TRP A 44 -21.32 6.92 -17.81
C TRP A 44 -21.17 5.43 -18.17
N LEU A 45 -20.34 4.70 -17.44
CA LEU A 45 -20.10 3.27 -17.65
C LEU A 45 -21.34 2.44 -17.28
N VAL A 46 -21.97 2.71 -16.14
CA VAL A 46 -23.24 2.08 -15.72
C VAL A 46 -24.35 2.37 -16.72
N ARG A 47 -24.49 3.62 -17.15
CA ARG A 47 -25.43 3.98 -18.21
C ARG A 47 -25.11 3.25 -19.51
N GLY A 48 -23.83 3.17 -19.87
CA GLY A 48 -23.33 2.38 -20.98
C GLY A 48 -23.83 0.95 -20.89
N PHE A 49 -23.51 0.24 -19.81
CA PHE A 49 -23.96 -1.13 -19.55
C PHE A 49 -25.49 -1.29 -19.59
N ALA A 50 -26.25 -0.36 -19.00
CA ALA A 50 -27.70 -0.39 -19.00
C ALA A 50 -28.32 -0.15 -20.39
N THR A 51 -27.56 0.42 -21.33
CA THR A 51 -28.00 0.73 -22.70
C THR A 51 -27.34 -0.15 -23.75
N VAL A 52 -26.38 -1.00 -23.37
CA VAL A 52 -25.88 -2.06 -24.25
C VAL A 52 -27.05 -2.98 -24.58
N GLY A 53 -27.13 -3.39 -25.86
CA GLY A 53 -28.20 -4.25 -26.39
C GLY A 53 -28.37 -5.58 -25.66
N PRO A 54 -29.10 -6.55 -26.23
CA PRO A 54 -29.55 -7.75 -25.51
C PRO A 54 -28.45 -8.40 -24.67
N THR A 55 -28.79 -8.72 -23.41
CA THR A 55 -27.89 -9.33 -22.41
C THR A 55 -27.35 -10.69 -22.85
N GLN A 56 -28.02 -11.31 -23.83
CA GLN A 56 -27.55 -12.49 -24.54
C GLN A 56 -27.17 -12.10 -25.97
N ARG A 57 -25.89 -12.28 -26.29
CA ARG A 57 -25.35 -12.26 -27.65
C ARG A 57 -25.05 -13.72 -28.05
N GLY A 58 -25.39 -14.12 -29.27
CA GLY A 58 -25.32 -15.51 -29.75
C GLY A 58 -26.60 -16.34 -29.56
N LEU A 59 -26.51 -17.63 -29.91
CA LEU A 59 -27.59 -18.62 -29.73
C LEU A 59 -27.69 -19.01 -28.24
N GLY A 60 -28.92 -19.13 -27.73
CA GLY A 60 -29.18 -19.41 -26.33
C GLY A 60 -28.43 -20.67 -25.84
N PRO A 61 -27.79 -20.62 -24.65
CA PRO A 61 -27.04 -21.75 -24.13
C PRO A 61 -27.93 -22.96 -23.96
N ARG A 62 -27.51 -24.10 -24.52
CA ARG A 62 -28.07 -25.40 -24.09
C ARG A 62 -27.69 -25.59 -22.63
N VAL A 63 -28.65 -25.84 -21.76
CA VAL A 63 -28.37 -26.22 -20.37
C VAL A 63 -27.47 -27.45 -20.42
N PRO A 64 -26.19 -27.35 -20.01
CA PRO A 64 -25.33 -28.52 -20.00
C PRO A 64 -25.93 -29.49 -18.99
N VAL A 65 -26.43 -30.63 -19.47
CA VAL A 65 -26.78 -31.73 -18.59
C VAL A 65 -25.43 -32.36 -18.20
N PRO A 66 -25.01 -32.28 -16.93
CA PRO A 66 -23.77 -32.91 -16.51
C PRO A 66 -23.80 -34.40 -16.89
N PRO A 67 -22.66 -34.98 -17.33
CA PRO A 67 -22.58 -36.41 -17.56
C PRO A 67 -23.11 -37.19 -16.35
N ALA A 68 -23.72 -38.34 -16.58
CA ALA A 68 -24.19 -39.19 -15.48
C ALA A 68 -23.05 -39.44 -14.48
N GLY A 69 -23.34 -39.26 -13.19
CA GLY A 69 -22.35 -39.37 -12.10
C GLY A 69 -21.64 -38.06 -11.72
N VAL A 70 -21.71 -37.00 -12.52
CA VAL A 70 -21.16 -35.69 -12.15
C VAL A 70 -22.18 -34.94 -11.30
N HIS A 71 -21.86 -34.82 -10.01
CA HIS A 71 -22.64 -34.09 -9.02
C HIS A 71 -21.78 -32.95 -8.45
N ALA A 72 -22.44 -31.89 -7.98
CA ALA A 72 -21.74 -30.89 -7.20
C ALA A 72 -21.17 -31.55 -5.93
N PRO A 73 -19.97 -31.16 -5.48
CA PRO A 73 -19.43 -31.67 -4.22
C PRO A 73 -20.42 -31.44 -3.08
N GLY A 74 -20.45 -32.38 -2.14
CA GLY A 74 -21.31 -32.30 -0.97
C GLY A 74 -21.02 -31.06 -0.11
N PRO A 75 -21.89 -30.77 0.89
CA PRO A 75 -21.61 -29.70 1.84
C PRO A 75 -20.29 -29.96 2.58
N SER A 76 -19.36 -28.99 2.52
CA SER A 76 -18.04 -29.08 3.14
C SER A 76 -17.84 -27.98 4.19
N PHE A 77 -17.20 -28.35 5.31
CA PHE A 77 -16.75 -27.41 6.35
C PHE A 77 -15.35 -26.84 6.09
N ALA A 78 -14.65 -27.30 5.05
CA ALA A 78 -13.29 -26.84 4.74
C ALA A 78 -13.16 -25.31 4.63
N PRO A 79 -14.09 -24.57 3.99
CA PRO A 79 -14.00 -23.11 3.91
C PRO A 79 -14.07 -22.45 5.30
N PHE A 80 -14.87 -23.00 6.21
CA PHE A 80 -15.00 -22.48 7.57
C PHE A 80 -13.71 -22.68 8.37
N PHE A 81 -13.15 -23.90 8.36
CA PHE A 81 -11.88 -24.18 9.04
C PHE A 81 -10.71 -23.39 8.43
N GLY A 82 -10.71 -23.24 7.10
CA GLY A 82 -9.75 -22.37 6.40
C GLY A 82 -9.83 -20.93 6.88
N ALA A 83 -11.03 -20.36 6.98
CA ALA A 83 -11.24 -19.00 7.48
C ALA A 83 -10.77 -18.83 8.93
N VAL A 84 -11.07 -19.80 9.81
CA VAL A 84 -10.59 -19.78 11.21
C VAL A 84 -9.06 -19.87 11.28
N GLY A 85 -8.45 -20.77 10.50
CA GLY A 85 -6.99 -20.91 10.43
C GLY A 85 -6.29 -19.63 9.97
N VAL A 86 -6.82 -19.00 8.92
CA VAL A 86 -6.32 -17.71 8.42
C VAL A 86 -6.49 -16.59 9.46
N ALA A 87 -7.66 -16.52 10.12
CA ALA A 87 -7.91 -15.52 11.15
C ALA A 87 -6.94 -15.67 12.34
N LEU A 88 -6.70 -16.90 12.80
CA LEU A 88 -5.75 -17.19 13.88
C LEU A 88 -4.30 -16.89 13.46
N LEU A 89 -3.93 -17.15 12.20
CA LEU A 89 -2.61 -16.80 11.67
C LEU A 89 -2.40 -15.29 11.72
N PHE A 90 -3.36 -14.49 11.22
CA PHE A 90 -3.27 -13.03 11.25
C PHE A 90 -3.31 -12.47 12.67
N PHE A 91 -4.16 -13.02 13.54
CA PHE A 91 -4.16 -12.69 14.97
C PHE A 91 -2.78 -12.96 15.57
N GLY A 92 -2.20 -14.13 15.30
CA GLY A 92 -0.88 -14.48 15.78
C GLY A 92 0.23 -13.53 15.30
N LEU A 93 0.16 -13.04 14.07
CA LEU A 93 1.11 -12.03 13.57
C LEU A 93 1.09 -10.73 14.38
N VAL A 94 -0.04 -10.39 15.01
CA VAL A 94 -0.18 -9.20 15.88
C VAL A 94 0.24 -9.48 17.32
N PHE A 95 -0.11 -10.66 17.85
CA PHE A 95 0.00 -10.95 19.29
C PHE A 95 1.20 -11.81 19.68
N GLY A 96 1.96 -12.36 18.72
CA GLY A 96 3.26 -12.95 18.95
C GLY A 96 3.52 -14.29 18.22
N PRO A 97 4.80 -14.71 18.12
CA PRO A 97 5.23 -15.79 17.24
C PRO A 97 4.61 -17.16 17.58
N LEU A 98 4.36 -17.45 18.86
CA LEU A 98 3.69 -18.68 19.28
C LEU A 98 2.25 -18.76 18.76
N ALA A 99 1.49 -17.65 18.84
CA ALA A 99 0.14 -17.59 18.31
C ALA A 99 0.13 -17.69 16.77
N ALA A 100 1.12 -17.11 16.10
CA ALA A 100 1.27 -17.23 14.64
C ALA A 100 1.55 -18.67 14.22
N LEU A 101 2.41 -19.39 14.94
CA LEU A 101 2.69 -20.81 14.69
C LEU A 101 1.45 -21.69 14.89
N LEU A 102 0.65 -21.42 15.92
CA LEU A 102 -0.61 -22.14 16.15
C LEU A 102 -1.63 -21.86 15.05
N GLY A 103 -1.77 -20.61 14.62
CA GLY A 103 -2.62 -20.24 13.48
C GLY A 103 -2.18 -20.87 12.17
N PHE A 104 -0.86 -20.89 11.91
CA PHE A 104 -0.28 -21.57 10.76
C PHE A 104 -0.58 -23.08 10.78
N ALA A 105 -0.37 -23.75 11.92
CA ALA A 105 -0.67 -25.17 12.07
C ALA A 105 -2.16 -25.46 11.86
N ALA A 106 -3.06 -24.62 12.40
CA ALA A 106 -4.50 -24.74 12.18
C ALA A 106 -4.87 -24.61 10.70
N LEU A 107 -4.26 -23.66 9.98
CA LEU A 107 -4.46 -23.48 8.54
C LEU A 107 -3.97 -24.71 7.75
N VAL A 108 -2.79 -25.23 8.04
CA VAL A 108 -2.25 -26.43 7.38
C VAL A 108 -3.19 -27.62 7.60
N LEU A 109 -3.69 -27.83 8.82
CA LEU A 109 -4.64 -28.91 9.11
C LEU A 109 -5.96 -28.72 8.35
N ALA A 110 -6.47 -27.50 8.23
CA ALA A 110 -7.67 -27.21 7.45
C ALA A 110 -7.46 -27.52 5.95
N LEU A 111 -6.30 -27.19 5.40
CA LEU A 111 -5.95 -27.51 4.02
C LEU A 111 -5.79 -29.02 3.79
N LEU A 112 -5.19 -29.74 4.75
CA LEU A 112 -5.09 -31.20 4.68
C LEU A 112 -6.46 -31.89 4.79
N TYR A 113 -7.34 -31.37 5.65
CA TYR A 113 -8.73 -31.81 5.73
C TYR A 113 -9.41 -31.63 4.37
N TRP A 114 -9.29 -30.45 3.78
CA TRP A 114 -9.88 -30.15 2.48
C TRP A 114 -9.32 -31.02 1.36
N LEU A 115 -8.01 -31.23 1.33
CA LEU A 115 -7.35 -32.12 0.37
C LEU A 115 -7.88 -33.54 0.47
N ARG A 116 -8.01 -34.06 1.69
CA ARG A 116 -8.54 -35.41 1.93
C ARG A 116 -9.99 -35.54 1.48
N GLU A 117 -10.83 -34.56 1.79
CA GLU A 117 -12.21 -34.49 1.34
C GLU A 117 -12.29 -34.50 -0.20
N GLY A 118 -11.48 -33.67 -0.85
CA GLY A 118 -11.38 -33.66 -2.31
C GLY A 118 -10.96 -35.01 -2.89
N MET A 119 -9.95 -35.67 -2.30
CA MET A 119 -9.52 -37.01 -2.75
C MET A 119 -10.63 -38.07 -2.59
N HIS A 120 -11.40 -38.02 -1.50
CA HIS A 120 -12.52 -38.92 -1.29
C HIS A 120 -13.61 -38.72 -2.35
N ASP A 121 -13.90 -37.48 -2.75
CA ASP A 121 -14.83 -37.19 -3.84
C ASP A 121 -14.32 -37.77 -5.17
N TYR A 122 -13.01 -37.69 -5.44
CA TYR A 122 -12.40 -38.31 -6.63
C TYR A 122 -12.49 -39.84 -6.63
N GLU A 123 -12.39 -40.49 -5.47
CA GLU A 123 -12.53 -41.95 -5.34
C GLU A 123 -13.96 -42.44 -5.61
N HIS A 124 -14.96 -41.58 -5.39
CA HIS A 124 -16.39 -41.89 -5.61
C HIS A 124 -16.89 -41.51 -7.01
N LEU A 125 -16.06 -40.87 -7.83
CA LEU A 125 -16.32 -40.78 -9.25
C LEU A 125 -16.23 -42.21 -9.81
N GLU A 126 -17.32 -42.69 -10.42
CA GLU A 126 -17.31 -43.99 -11.08
C GLU A 126 -16.09 -44.08 -12.01
N GLY A 127 -15.30 -45.15 -11.85
CA GLY A 127 -14.07 -45.38 -12.60
C GLY A 127 -14.28 -45.22 -14.12
N PRO A 128 -13.20 -45.09 -14.91
CA PRO A 128 -13.24 -44.54 -16.26
C PRO A 128 -14.34 -45.20 -17.08
N THR A 129 -15.51 -44.56 -17.18
CA THR A 129 -16.43 -44.85 -18.26
C THR A 129 -15.64 -44.51 -19.49
N SER A 130 -15.26 -45.53 -20.25
CA SER A 130 -14.79 -45.35 -21.62
C SER A 130 -15.97 -44.75 -22.36
N VAL A 131 -16.13 -43.43 -22.26
CA VAL A 131 -16.99 -42.68 -23.13
C VAL A 131 -16.39 -42.99 -24.50
N PRO A 132 -17.09 -43.68 -25.40
CA PRO A 132 -16.59 -43.85 -26.75
C PRO A 132 -16.29 -42.44 -27.20
N ILE A 133 -15.01 -42.14 -27.45
CA ILE A 133 -14.62 -40.90 -28.09
C ILE A 133 -15.13 -41.08 -29.51
N VAL A 134 -16.42 -40.82 -29.69
CA VAL A 134 -16.91 -40.38 -30.98
C VAL A 134 -16.16 -39.08 -31.19
N LEU A 135 -15.06 -39.16 -31.94
CA LEU A 135 -14.40 -38.03 -32.56
C LEU A 135 -15.39 -37.43 -33.57
N GLU A 136 -16.53 -36.98 -33.09
CA GLU A 136 -17.30 -36.00 -33.82
C GLU A 136 -16.51 -34.73 -33.60
N HIS A 137 -15.59 -34.46 -34.52
CA HIS A 137 -14.79 -33.25 -34.61
C HIS A 137 -15.67 -32.03 -34.95
N ARG A 138 -16.82 -31.93 -34.28
CA ARG A 138 -17.55 -30.69 -34.11
C ARG A 138 -16.92 -30.09 -32.86
N GLY A 139 -16.44 -28.86 -32.98
CA GLY A 139 -15.83 -28.13 -31.87
C GLY A 139 -16.72 -28.09 -30.62
N PRO A 140 -16.28 -27.42 -29.55
CA PRO A 140 -17.08 -27.30 -28.34
C PRO A 140 -18.51 -26.85 -28.67
N PRO A 141 -19.53 -27.30 -27.88
CA PRO A 141 -20.92 -26.97 -28.12
C PRO A 141 -21.10 -25.47 -28.42
N PRO A 142 -22.02 -25.09 -29.33
CA PRO A 142 -22.26 -23.69 -29.64
C PRO A 142 -22.45 -22.86 -28.37
N GLY A 143 -21.59 -21.86 -28.16
CA GLY A 143 -21.61 -20.99 -26.97
C GLY A 143 -20.67 -21.39 -25.82
N VAL A 144 -19.91 -22.49 -25.93
CA VAL A 144 -18.86 -22.83 -24.96
C VAL A 144 -17.50 -22.49 -25.56
N HIS A 145 -16.92 -21.34 -25.18
CA HIS A 145 -15.50 -21.07 -25.40
C HIS A 145 -14.75 -21.17 -24.08
N VAL A 146 -13.68 -21.97 -24.08
CA VAL A 146 -12.70 -21.89 -23.00
C VAL A 146 -11.90 -20.60 -23.18
N PRO A 147 -11.58 -19.87 -22.10
CA PRO A 147 -10.68 -18.72 -22.20
C PRO A 147 -9.41 -19.13 -22.91
N GLY A 148 -8.97 -18.32 -23.89
CA GLY A 148 -7.71 -18.55 -24.56
C GLY A 148 -6.55 -18.58 -23.54
N PRO A 149 -5.49 -19.37 -23.79
CA PRO A 149 -4.33 -19.37 -22.91
C PRO A 149 -3.78 -17.94 -22.75
N THR A 150 -3.46 -17.54 -21.52
CA THR A 150 -3.03 -16.18 -21.22
C THR A 150 -1.95 -16.15 -20.14
N PHE A 151 -0.94 -15.30 -20.34
CA PHE A 151 0.12 -15.03 -19.36
C PHE A 151 -0.19 -13.82 -18.47
N LEU A 152 -1.34 -13.16 -18.67
CA LEU A 152 -1.74 -11.97 -17.93
C LEU A 152 -1.84 -12.19 -16.41
N PRO A 153 -2.26 -13.36 -15.89
CA PRO A 153 -2.20 -13.62 -14.46
C PRO A 153 -0.77 -13.56 -13.90
N LEU A 154 0.23 -14.09 -14.62
CA LEU A 154 1.62 -14.04 -14.19
C LEU A 154 2.17 -12.61 -14.21
N THR A 155 1.90 -11.84 -15.27
CA THR A 155 2.35 -10.45 -15.33
C THR A 155 1.68 -9.59 -14.26
N SER A 156 0.41 -9.85 -13.95
CA SER A 156 -0.31 -9.21 -12.85
C SER A 156 0.31 -9.57 -11.50
N ALA A 157 0.65 -10.85 -11.28
CA ALA A 157 1.30 -11.29 -10.05
C ALA A 157 2.66 -10.62 -9.83
N VAL A 158 3.46 -10.43 -10.88
CA VAL A 158 4.74 -9.69 -10.77
C VAL A 158 4.50 -8.22 -10.43
N GLY A 159 3.55 -7.55 -11.10
CA GLY A 159 3.23 -6.15 -10.82
C GLY A 159 2.73 -5.94 -9.40
N VAL A 160 1.75 -6.74 -8.97
CA VAL A 160 1.19 -6.70 -7.61
C VAL A 160 2.24 -7.08 -6.56
N GLY A 161 3.00 -8.15 -6.78
CA GLY A 161 4.05 -8.59 -5.86
C GLY A 161 5.13 -7.53 -5.68
N THR A 162 5.56 -6.88 -6.78
CA THR A 162 6.51 -5.76 -6.73
C THR A 162 5.93 -4.55 -6.00
N LEU A 163 4.64 -4.25 -6.20
CA LEU A 163 3.96 -3.15 -5.51
C LEU A 163 3.90 -3.39 -4.00
N PHE A 164 3.52 -4.59 -3.57
CA PHE A 164 3.53 -4.98 -2.14
C PHE A 164 4.93 -4.97 -1.55
N PHE A 165 5.94 -5.46 -2.30
CA PHE A 165 7.33 -5.33 -1.90
C PHE A 165 7.72 -3.85 -1.74
N GLY A 166 7.34 -3.01 -2.68
CA GLY A 166 7.49 -1.56 -2.59
C GLY A 166 6.81 -0.96 -1.37
N LEU A 167 5.61 -1.41 -0.98
CA LEU A 167 4.93 -0.92 0.22
C LEU A 167 5.71 -1.21 1.51
N VAL A 168 6.49 -2.29 1.53
CA VAL A 168 7.37 -2.65 2.67
C VAL A 168 8.65 -1.81 2.67
N PHE A 169 9.28 -1.61 1.50
CA PHE A 169 10.61 -0.99 1.39
C PHE A 169 10.60 0.50 0.98
N GLY A 170 9.44 1.06 0.64
CA GLY A 170 9.24 2.44 0.23
C GLY A 170 9.89 2.81 -1.12
N GLY A 171 9.89 4.11 -1.42
CA GLY A 171 10.68 4.71 -2.49
C GLY A 171 10.33 4.29 -3.92
N TRP A 172 11.37 4.15 -4.76
CA TRP A 172 11.27 3.84 -6.19
C TRP A 172 10.64 2.48 -6.47
N LEU A 173 10.70 1.55 -5.52
CA LEU A 173 10.09 0.22 -5.65
C LEU A 173 8.56 0.28 -5.70
N ILE A 174 7.92 1.23 -5.00
CA ILE A 174 6.47 1.47 -5.11
C ILE A 174 6.11 1.89 -6.53
N LEU A 175 6.86 2.86 -7.07
CA LEU A 175 6.64 3.34 -8.44
C LEU A 175 6.87 2.23 -9.46
N ALA A 176 7.92 1.42 -9.30
CA ALA A 176 8.17 0.25 -10.14
C ALA A 176 7.01 -0.74 -10.13
N GLY A 177 6.51 -1.10 -8.94
CA GLY A 177 5.36 -1.97 -8.79
C GLY A 177 4.10 -1.41 -9.44
N PHE A 178 3.84 -0.11 -9.25
CA PHE A 178 2.72 0.58 -9.88
C PHE A 178 2.81 0.56 -11.41
N LEU A 179 3.98 0.87 -11.99
CA LEU A 179 4.20 0.84 -13.43
C LEU A 179 4.02 -0.57 -14.01
N CYS A 180 4.58 -1.59 -13.36
CA CYS A 180 4.40 -2.98 -13.78
C CYS A 180 2.93 -3.41 -13.72
N LEU A 181 2.19 -3.00 -12.67
CA LEU A 181 0.76 -3.26 -12.54
C LEU A 181 -0.04 -2.57 -13.65
N VAL A 182 0.23 -1.29 -13.95
CA VAL A 182 -0.43 -0.57 -15.05
C VAL A 182 -0.20 -1.27 -16.39
N ILE A 183 1.03 -1.72 -16.67
CA ILE A 183 1.34 -2.46 -17.90
C ILE A 183 0.53 -3.77 -17.96
N ALA A 184 0.44 -4.51 -16.85
CA ALA A 184 -0.37 -5.73 -16.78
C ALA A 184 -1.86 -5.46 -17.01
N LEU A 185 -2.41 -4.39 -16.41
CA LEU A 185 -3.80 -3.96 -16.58
C LEU A 185 -4.10 -3.51 -18.02
N ILE A 186 -3.15 -2.83 -18.68
CA ILE A 186 -3.26 -2.52 -20.12
C ILE A 186 -3.32 -3.82 -20.94
N GLY A 187 -2.55 -4.84 -20.55
CA GLY A 187 -2.62 -6.18 -21.13
C GLY A 187 -4.03 -6.79 -21.01
N TRP A 188 -4.63 -6.75 -19.82
CA TRP A 188 -6.01 -7.17 -19.59
C TRP A 188 -7.02 -6.40 -20.42
N TRP A 189 -6.90 -5.08 -20.49
CA TRP A 189 -7.81 -4.26 -21.29
C TRP A 189 -7.73 -4.58 -22.79
N ARG A 190 -6.52 -4.82 -23.30
CA ARG A 190 -6.32 -5.25 -24.70
C ARG A 190 -6.91 -6.62 -24.96
N ALA A 191 -6.71 -7.58 -24.05
CA ALA A 191 -7.28 -8.92 -24.17
C ALA A 191 -8.81 -8.89 -24.14
N ALA A 192 -9.41 -8.15 -23.20
CA ALA A 192 -10.85 -7.98 -23.12
C ALA A 192 -11.44 -7.33 -24.40
N ARG A 193 -10.74 -6.34 -24.98
CA ARG A 193 -11.15 -5.75 -26.27
C ARG A 193 -11.07 -6.74 -27.43
N THR A 194 -10.06 -7.61 -27.44
CA THR A 194 -9.95 -8.67 -28.46
C THR A 194 -11.08 -9.66 -28.31
N GLU A 195 -11.33 -10.17 -27.10
CA GLU A 195 -12.43 -11.10 -26.82
C GLU A 195 -13.78 -10.49 -27.22
N TYR A 196 -14.04 -9.24 -26.83
CA TYR A 196 -15.26 -8.53 -27.23
C TYR A 196 -15.47 -8.49 -28.75
N ARG A 197 -14.41 -8.20 -29.52
CA ARG A 197 -14.48 -8.21 -30.99
C ARG A 197 -14.75 -9.60 -31.55
N LEU A 198 -14.13 -10.63 -30.99
CA LEU A 198 -14.36 -12.02 -31.40
C LEU A 198 -15.81 -12.44 -31.13
N THR A 199 -16.40 -12.00 -30.03
CA THR A 199 -17.82 -12.21 -29.72
C THR A 199 -18.72 -11.48 -30.73
N GLU A 200 -18.43 -10.22 -31.07
CA GLU A 200 -19.19 -9.50 -32.10
C GLU A 200 -19.08 -10.13 -33.49
N GLU A 201 -17.92 -10.69 -33.83
CA GLU A 201 -17.74 -11.44 -35.07
C GLU A 201 -18.54 -12.74 -35.05
N ALA A 202 -18.54 -13.45 -33.91
CA ALA A 202 -19.31 -14.68 -33.71
C ALA A 202 -20.81 -14.44 -33.88
N ASP A 203 -21.33 -13.28 -33.47
CA ASP A 203 -22.72 -12.89 -33.70
C ASP A 203 -23.08 -12.83 -35.19
N ARG A 204 -22.11 -12.50 -36.05
CA ARG A 204 -22.31 -12.39 -37.51
C ARG A 204 -22.04 -13.70 -38.24
N THR A 205 -21.09 -14.49 -37.75
CA THR A 205 -20.62 -15.72 -38.42
C THR A 205 -21.24 -16.99 -37.85
N GLY A 206 -21.88 -16.91 -36.68
CA GLY A 206 -22.38 -18.06 -35.92
C GLY A 206 -21.27 -18.89 -35.26
N HIS A 207 -20.01 -18.45 -35.32
CA HIS A 207 -18.86 -19.20 -34.82
C HIS A 207 -17.89 -18.31 -34.04
N LEU A 208 -17.73 -18.60 -32.75
CA LEU A 208 -16.75 -17.95 -31.89
C LEU A 208 -15.39 -18.62 -32.07
N ARG A 209 -14.46 -17.88 -32.68
CA ARG A 209 -13.07 -18.29 -32.84
C ARG A 209 -12.25 -17.90 -31.62
N ASN A 210 -11.37 -18.79 -31.16
CA ASN A 210 -10.41 -18.47 -30.12
C ASN A 210 -9.32 -17.55 -30.66
N ALA A 211 -8.85 -16.62 -29.84
CA ALA A 211 -7.64 -15.87 -30.15
C ALA A 211 -6.44 -16.84 -30.29
N PRO A 212 -5.49 -16.58 -31.21
CA PRO A 212 -4.25 -17.34 -31.28
C PRO A 212 -3.56 -17.36 -29.92
N ALA A 213 -2.99 -18.50 -29.53
CA ALA A 213 -2.25 -18.61 -28.28
C ALA A 213 -1.11 -17.57 -28.28
N PRO A 214 -1.05 -16.68 -27.28
CA PRO A 214 0.02 -15.71 -27.22
C PRO A 214 1.34 -16.44 -26.98
N GLY A 215 2.41 -15.96 -27.62
CA GLY A 215 3.77 -16.38 -27.26
C GLY A 215 4.11 -15.97 -25.82
N PHE A 216 5.13 -16.62 -25.24
CA PHE A 216 5.62 -16.24 -23.92
C PHE A 216 6.09 -14.78 -23.93
N PRO A 217 5.64 -13.92 -22.99
CA PRO A 217 5.83 -12.47 -23.09
C PRO A 217 7.22 -12.04 -22.60
N LEU A 218 8.27 -12.55 -23.25
CA LEU A 218 9.68 -12.25 -22.94
C LEU A 218 9.94 -10.74 -22.88
N GLY A 219 9.41 -9.97 -23.83
CA GLY A 219 9.57 -8.52 -23.85
C GLY A 219 8.97 -7.82 -22.63
N THR A 220 7.81 -8.27 -22.15
CA THR A 220 7.16 -7.71 -20.96
C THR A 220 7.94 -8.05 -19.70
N PHE A 221 8.40 -9.29 -19.55
CA PHE A 221 9.20 -9.67 -18.40
C PHE A 221 10.58 -8.99 -18.41
N ALA A 222 11.22 -8.85 -19.57
CA ALA A 222 12.47 -8.10 -19.70
C ALA A 222 12.28 -6.64 -19.29
N LEU A 223 11.18 -6.00 -19.72
CA LEU A 223 10.83 -4.64 -19.30
C LEU A 223 10.58 -4.56 -17.79
N PHE A 224 9.87 -5.52 -17.19
CA PHE A 224 9.66 -5.55 -15.73
C PHE A 224 10.98 -5.67 -14.98
N VAL A 225 11.87 -6.55 -15.42
CA VAL A 225 13.22 -6.68 -14.83
C VAL A 225 13.97 -5.35 -14.92
N LEU A 226 13.96 -4.67 -16.08
CA LEU A 226 14.61 -3.36 -16.23
C LEU A 226 14.01 -2.31 -15.30
N ILE A 227 12.69 -2.25 -15.16
CA ILE A 227 12.00 -1.31 -14.27
C ILE A 227 12.36 -1.59 -12.80
N ILE A 228 12.31 -2.86 -12.38
CA ILE A 228 12.55 -3.27 -10.99
C ILE A 228 14.02 -3.08 -10.61
N VAL A 229 14.95 -3.52 -11.47
CA VAL A 229 16.39 -3.35 -11.25
C VAL A 229 16.75 -1.86 -11.28
N GLY A 230 16.22 -1.10 -12.23
CA GLY A 230 16.40 0.35 -12.29
C GLY A 230 15.94 1.02 -11.00
N ALA A 231 14.75 0.71 -10.51
CA ALA A 231 14.25 1.21 -9.24
C ALA A 231 15.13 0.80 -8.05
N ALA A 232 15.61 -0.45 -7.99
CA ALA A 232 16.51 -0.91 -6.94
C ALA A 232 17.86 -0.15 -6.97
N VAL A 233 18.41 0.12 -8.15
CA VAL A 233 19.65 0.91 -8.33
C VAL A 233 19.46 2.36 -7.88
N LEU A 234 18.34 2.99 -8.26
CA LEU A 234 17.99 4.34 -7.80
C LEU A 234 17.77 4.36 -6.28
N GLN A 235 17.10 3.35 -5.72
CA GLN A 235 16.83 3.20 -4.28
C GLN A 235 18.14 3.05 -3.49
N ALA A 236 19.05 2.22 -3.97
CA ALA A 236 20.40 2.02 -3.43
C ALA A 236 21.27 3.28 -3.56
N GLY A 237 20.85 4.26 -4.39
CA GLY A 237 21.62 5.47 -4.62
C GLY A 237 22.90 5.20 -5.41
N LEU A 238 22.88 4.19 -6.29
CA LEU A 238 23.98 3.93 -7.23
C LEU A 238 23.97 4.93 -8.39
N LEU A 239 22.79 5.46 -8.76
CA LEU A 239 22.62 6.44 -9.83
C LEU A 239 21.49 7.42 -9.48
N PRO A 240 21.73 8.74 -9.40
CA PRO A 240 23.05 9.35 -9.19
C PRO A 240 23.65 8.86 -7.84
N PRO A 241 24.98 8.65 -7.74
CA PRO A 241 25.63 8.34 -6.47
C PRO A 241 25.26 9.42 -5.46
N ARG A 242 24.65 9.01 -4.33
CA ARG A 242 24.35 9.96 -3.25
C ARG A 242 25.66 10.64 -2.84
N ALA A 243 25.77 11.95 -3.06
CA ALA A 243 26.68 12.74 -2.24
C ALA A 243 26.22 12.54 -0.79
N SER A 244 27.16 12.34 0.12
CA SER A 244 26.91 12.14 1.55
C SER A 244 26.15 13.35 2.13
N GLY A 245 24.84 13.35 2.03
CA GLY A 245 23.99 14.48 2.41
C GLY A 245 22.56 14.30 1.92
N THR A 246 21.63 14.26 2.89
CA THR A 246 20.18 14.36 2.72
C THR A 246 19.53 13.27 1.85
N ALA A 247 19.24 12.12 2.47
CA ALA A 247 18.26 11.17 1.94
C ALA A 247 16.86 11.76 2.10
N GLY A 248 16.24 12.09 0.98
CA GLY A 248 14.85 12.53 0.89
C GLY A 248 13.88 11.49 1.46
N GLU A 249 12.86 12.04 2.09
CA GLU A 249 11.71 11.40 2.72
C GLU A 249 11.01 10.39 1.78
N SER A 250 10.62 9.25 2.33
CA SER A 250 9.57 8.39 1.75
C SER A 250 8.23 8.81 2.36
N PRO A 251 7.16 9.02 1.57
CA PRO A 251 5.84 9.29 2.14
C PRO A 251 5.23 7.98 2.65
N ALA A 252 4.81 7.95 3.91
CA ALA A 252 3.96 6.91 4.47
C ALA A 252 2.46 7.26 4.28
N PRO A 253 1.56 6.26 4.23
CA PRO A 253 0.22 6.37 3.66
C PRO A 253 -0.81 6.95 4.65
N GLY A 254 -1.81 7.65 4.10
CA GLY A 254 -2.88 8.27 4.86
C GLY A 254 -3.86 7.27 5.51
N GLY A 255 -4.19 7.53 6.78
CA GLY A 255 -5.34 6.96 7.50
C GLY A 255 -6.45 8.02 7.65
N SER A 256 -7.68 7.62 7.36
CA SER A 256 -8.88 8.47 7.28
C SER A 256 -9.75 8.47 8.57
N GLY A 257 -10.31 9.64 8.92
CA GLY A 257 -11.51 9.88 9.77
C GLY A 257 -11.28 9.88 11.30
N ALA A 258 -11.82 10.76 12.15
CA ALA A 258 -13.04 11.62 12.14
C ALA A 258 -12.90 12.81 13.16
N PRO A 259 -13.90 13.71 13.37
CA PRO A 259 -13.71 15.17 13.47
C PRO A 259 -13.50 15.74 14.89
N ALA A 260 -12.94 16.96 14.95
CA ALA A 260 -13.04 17.86 16.11
C ALA A 260 -13.86 19.12 15.75
N PRO A 261 -14.66 19.68 16.69
CA PRO A 261 -15.53 20.82 16.40
C PRO A 261 -14.77 22.16 16.44
N GLY A 262 -15.34 23.14 15.74
CA GLY A 262 -14.71 24.41 15.43
C GLY A 262 -14.70 25.47 16.55
N GLY A 263 -13.96 26.53 16.24
CA GLY A 263 -13.88 27.79 16.99
C GLY A 263 -12.72 28.66 16.49
N ALA A 264 -13.01 29.61 15.59
CA ALA A 264 -12.10 30.60 14.98
C ALA A 264 -11.81 31.79 15.93
N PRO A 265 -11.15 32.91 15.52
CA PRO A 265 -10.12 33.13 14.50
C PRO A 265 -8.88 33.97 15.00
N GLY A 266 -7.80 33.98 14.21
CA GLY A 266 -7.06 35.22 13.88
C GLY A 266 -5.72 35.50 14.58
N GLY A 267 -4.62 35.35 13.83
CA GLY A 267 -3.31 35.97 14.12
C GLY A 267 -2.13 35.32 13.38
N SER A 268 -1.54 36.03 12.41
CA SER A 268 -0.36 35.60 11.63
C SER A 268 0.94 35.53 12.48
N PRO A 269 2.03 34.98 11.91
CA PRO A 269 2.80 33.88 12.50
C PRO A 269 3.69 34.32 13.68
N ALA A 270 3.40 33.80 14.88
CA ALA A 270 4.32 33.83 16.01
C ALA A 270 4.98 32.46 16.15
N GLY A 271 6.27 32.46 16.48
CA GLY A 271 7.19 31.32 16.41
C GLY A 271 6.76 30.04 17.14
N SER A 272 7.49 28.98 16.83
CA SER A 272 7.40 27.65 17.44
C SER A 272 7.04 27.73 18.92
N PRO A 273 6.08 26.93 19.42
CA PRO A 273 5.74 26.96 20.83
C PRO A 273 6.98 26.63 21.63
N ALA A 274 7.37 27.53 22.55
CA ALA A 274 8.39 27.22 23.53
C ALA A 274 7.93 25.97 24.29
N GLY A 275 8.69 24.88 24.14
CA GLY A 275 8.45 23.66 24.89
C GLY A 275 8.44 23.92 26.41
N PRO A 276 7.93 22.98 27.21
CA PRO A 276 7.93 23.10 28.67
C PRO A 276 9.34 23.43 29.18
N ALA A 277 9.42 24.37 30.12
CA ALA A 277 10.69 24.79 30.71
C ALA A 277 11.40 23.60 31.38
N ALA A 278 12.60 23.26 30.89
CA ALA A 278 13.47 22.22 31.41
C ALA A 278 14.94 22.68 31.35
N ASP A 279 15.81 22.03 32.12
CA ASP A 279 17.25 22.34 32.15
C ASP A 279 17.95 22.00 30.84
N VAL A 280 17.47 20.96 30.16
CA VAL A 280 17.96 20.46 28.88
C VAL A 280 16.78 20.19 27.96
N THR A 281 16.87 20.61 26.70
CA THR A 281 15.90 20.24 25.66
C THR A 281 16.58 19.36 24.63
N ILE A 282 15.97 18.20 24.35
CA ILE A 282 16.43 17.29 23.29
C ILE A 282 15.28 17.11 22.31
N VAL A 283 15.54 17.33 21.02
CA VAL A 283 14.53 17.24 19.97
C VAL A 283 14.88 16.10 19.01
N ALA A 284 13.92 15.21 18.76
CA ALA A 284 13.99 14.21 17.72
C ALA A 284 13.15 14.66 16.53
N GLN A 285 13.77 14.71 15.36
CA GLN A 285 13.12 15.04 14.09
C GLN A 285 13.87 14.33 12.95
N SER A 286 13.12 13.82 11.98
CA SER A 286 13.59 13.07 10.82
C SER A 286 14.49 11.89 11.19
N VAL A 287 14.15 11.14 12.25
CA VAL A 287 14.92 9.98 12.76
C VAL A 287 16.34 10.36 13.17
N ALA A 288 16.53 11.59 13.65
CA ALA A 288 17.77 12.12 14.20
C ALA A 288 17.49 12.95 15.45
N TYR A 289 18.47 13.09 16.34
CA TYR A 289 18.42 14.18 17.31
C TYR A 289 18.92 15.46 16.63
N THR A 290 18.12 16.52 16.58
CA THR A 290 18.55 17.81 16.01
C THR A 290 19.41 18.62 16.99
N THR A 291 19.33 18.27 18.27
CA THR A 291 20.14 18.82 19.36
C THR A 291 21.19 17.79 19.80
N THR A 292 22.20 17.55 18.96
CA THR A 292 23.21 16.50 19.20
C THR A 292 24.19 16.82 20.31
N ASP A 293 24.38 18.10 20.64
CA ASP A 293 25.29 18.55 21.69
C ASP A 293 24.56 19.48 22.65
N VAL A 294 24.31 19.00 23.88
CA VAL A 294 23.55 19.73 24.89
C VAL A 294 24.33 19.82 26.20
N SER A 295 24.09 20.88 26.96
CA SER A 295 24.69 21.09 28.28
C SER A 295 23.64 21.05 29.37
N GLY A 296 23.92 20.36 30.47
CA GLY A 296 23.06 20.33 31.66
C GLY A 296 23.86 20.56 32.95
N PRO A 297 23.19 20.72 34.09
CA PRO A 297 23.86 20.94 35.37
C PRO A 297 24.49 19.65 35.92
N ALA A 298 25.72 19.74 36.40
CA ALA A 298 26.38 18.67 37.15
C ALA A 298 26.02 18.70 38.65
N GLY A 299 26.07 17.54 39.30
CA GLY A 299 26.04 17.41 40.76
C GLY A 299 24.68 17.72 41.43
N LYS A 300 23.60 17.86 40.65
CA LYS A 300 22.23 17.98 41.16
C LYS A 300 21.22 17.33 40.20
N PRO A 301 20.03 16.90 40.69
CA PRO A 301 18.96 16.44 39.82
C PRO A 301 18.54 17.55 38.84
N PHE A 302 18.14 17.16 37.63
CA PHE A 302 17.76 18.09 36.57
C PHE A 302 16.68 17.50 35.66
N THR A 303 16.21 18.30 34.71
CA THR A 303 15.13 17.93 33.81
C THR A 303 15.56 17.91 32.34
N ILE A 304 15.07 16.90 31.61
CA ILE A 304 15.18 16.82 30.14
C ILE A 304 13.77 16.95 29.56
N ALA A 305 13.52 17.99 28.78
CA ALA A 305 12.36 18.04 27.87
C ALA A 305 12.74 17.34 26.56
N PHE A 306 12.24 16.12 26.38
CA PHE A 306 12.40 15.38 25.15
C PHE A 306 11.19 15.59 24.24
N GLN A 307 11.41 16.24 23.10
CA GLN A 307 10.38 16.53 22.10
C GLN A 307 10.56 15.57 20.93
N ASN A 308 9.56 14.72 20.70
CA ASN A 308 9.47 13.97 19.46
C ASN A 308 8.65 14.79 18.48
N GLU A 309 9.24 15.19 17.36
CA GLU A 309 8.55 15.89 16.26
C GLU A 309 8.23 14.94 15.09
N ASP A 310 8.61 13.66 15.19
CA ASP A 310 8.37 12.66 14.17
C ASP A 310 6.99 12.03 14.34
N GLN A 311 6.06 12.42 13.46
CA GLN A 311 4.71 11.90 13.46
C GLN A 311 4.69 10.38 13.21
N GLY A 312 4.12 9.62 14.15
CA GLY A 312 3.99 8.17 14.06
C GLY A 312 5.27 7.37 14.37
N THR A 313 6.42 8.02 14.53
CA THR A 313 7.70 7.33 14.80
C THR A 313 7.97 7.27 16.31
N PRO A 314 8.25 6.08 16.88
CA PRO A 314 8.63 5.96 18.29
C PRO A 314 10.06 6.45 18.55
N HIS A 315 10.23 7.30 19.55
CA HIS A 315 11.54 7.69 20.05
C HIS A 315 11.58 7.69 21.58
N ASN A 316 12.80 7.61 22.11
CA ASN A 316 13.11 7.92 23.50
C ASN A 316 14.48 8.63 23.57
N VAL A 317 14.92 8.89 24.80
CA VAL A 317 16.29 9.32 25.09
C VAL A 317 16.82 8.53 26.28
N ASP A 318 17.81 7.69 26.03
CA ASP A 318 18.56 6.98 27.07
C ASP A 318 19.93 7.63 27.23
N VAL A 319 20.26 8.08 28.44
CA VAL A 319 21.59 8.62 28.76
C VAL A 319 22.46 7.47 29.26
N LYS A 320 23.61 7.27 28.62
CA LYS A 320 24.58 6.21 28.93
C LYS A 320 25.76 6.77 29.72
N LYS A 321 26.36 5.94 30.56
CA LYS A 321 27.67 6.19 31.17
C LYS A 321 28.79 5.84 30.18
N PRO A 322 30.04 6.26 30.44
CA PRO A 322 31.19 5.89 29.61
C PRO A 322 31.42 4.38 29.46
N ASP A 323 30.96 3.57 30.43
CA ASP A 323 31.03 2.10 30.40
C ASP A 323 29.89 1.43 29.59
N GLY A 324 28.98 2.23 29.01
CA GLY A 324 27.84 1.77 28.23
C GLY A 324 26.59 1.40 29.06
N SER A 325 26.69 1.39 30.40
CA SER A 325 25.54 1.19 31.28
C SER A 325 24.61 2.41 31.29
N ASP A 326 23.35 2.20 31.65
CA ASP A 326 22.36 3.29 31.69
C ASP A 326 22.60 4.22 32.90
N ALA A 327 22.74 5.53 32.62
CA ALA A 327 22.64 6.59 33.62
C ALA A 327 21.18 7.02 33.82
N PHE A 328 20.38 6.98 32.75
CA PHE A 328 18.95 7.27 32.75
C PHE A 328 18.28 6.60 31.54
N LYS A 329 17.05 6.12 31.70
CA LYS A 329 16.23 5.59 30.60
C LYS A 329 14.94 6.38 30.44
N GLY A 330 14.71 6.85 29.21
CA GLY A 330 13.46 7.48 28.82
C GLY A 330 12.42 6.47 28.34
N ASN A 331 11.15 6.80 28.47
CA ASN A 331 10.07 6.00 27.89
C ASN A 331 10.06 6.15 26.37
N ILE A 332 9.75 5.06 25.66
CA ILE A 332 9.47 5.09 24.22
C ILE A 332 8.01 5.51 24.03
N PHE A 333 7.78 6.54 23.22
CA PHE A 333 6.43 6.98 22.86
C PHE A 333 6.36 7.38 21.39
N ASN A 334 5.17 7.23 20.81
CA ASN A 334 4.91 7.45 19.39
C ASN A 334 4.50 8.90 19.12
N GLY A 335 4.97 9.44 17.99
CA GLY A 335 4.40 10.66 17.40
C GLY A 335 4.78 11.96 18.08
N VAL A 336 4.16 13.04 17.60
CA VAL A 336 4.43 14.41 18.04
C VAL A 336 3.98 14.61 19.49
N ALA A 337 4.93 14.58 20.42
CA ALA A 337 4.68 14.77 21.84
C ALA A 337 5.96 15.17 22.58
N THR A 338 5.78 15.80 23.74
CA THR A 338 6.89 16.19 24.62
C THR A 338 6.77 15.48 25.95
N MET A 339 7.86 14.83 26.38
CA MET A 339 8.01 14.24 27.70
C MET A 339 9.04 15.00 28.51
N VAL A 340 8.72 15.34 29.76
CA VAL A 340 9.68 15.93 30.69
C VAL A 340 10.14 14.88 31.69
N TYR A 341 11.41 14.53 31.63
CA TYR A 341 12.04 13.54 32.49
C TYR A 341 12.80 14.19 33.64
N LYS A 342 12.75 13.58 34.82
CA LYS A 342 13.63 13.93 35.95
C LYS A 342 14.83 13.00 35.94
N VAL A 343 16.00 13.57 35.72
CA VAL A 343 17.28 12.84 35.73
C VAL A 343 17.91 12.99 37.12
N PRO A 344 18.40 11.90 37.74
CA PRO A 344 19.10 11.98 39.01
C PRO A 344 20.40 12.80 38.89
N SER A 345 20.95 13.20 40.04
CA SER A 345 22.24 13.88 40.07
C SER A 345 23.34 13.01 39.45
N LEU A 346 24.03 13.56 38.45
CA LEU A 346 25.16 12.92 37.78
C LEU A 346 26.42 13.79 37.93
N PRO A 347 27.62 13.19 38.11
CA PRO A 347 28.88 13.94 38.12
C PRO A 347 29.13 14.70 36.83
N ALA A 348 29.94 15.76 36.89
CA ALA A 348 30.41 16.46 35.71
C ALA A 348 31.13 15.51 34.75
N GLY A 349 30.89 15.66 33.45
CA GLY A 349 31.41 14.76 32.43
C GLY A 349 30.57 14.73 31.16
N GLN A 350 31.01 13.94 30.20
CA GLN A 350 30.29 13.71 28.94
C GLN A 350 29.56 12.37 28.99
N TYR A 351 28.29 12.39 28.64
CA TYR A 351 27.41 11.24 28.63
C TYR A 351 26.79 11.10 27.24
N PRO A 352 27.05 10.02 26.50
CA PRO A 352 26.35 9.79 25.25
C PRO A 352 24.88 9.51 25.55
N PHE A 353 23.97 10.08 24.76
CA PHE A 353 22.57 9.71 24.78
C PHE A 353 22.16 9.10 23.43
N VAL A 354 21.27 8.11 23.49
CA VAL A 354 20.88 7.29 22.34
C VAL A 354 19.38 7.04 22.30
N CYS A 355 18.86 6.76 21.11
CA CYS A 355 17.51 6.23 20.95
C CYS A 355 17.57 4.71 20.93
N SER A 356 16.77 4.02 21.75
CA SER A 356 16.73 2.55 21.78
C SER A 356 16.09 1.96 20.53
N VAL A 357 15.29 2.75 19.79
CA VAL A 357 14.58 2.33 18.58
C VAL A 357 15.46 2.44 17.34
N HIS A 358 16.31 3.47 17.27
CA HIS A 358 17.12 3.79 16.08
C HIS A 358 18.59 3.91 16.46
N ALA A 359 19.38 2.89 16.13
CA ALA A 359 20.78 2.77 16.54
C ALA A 359 21.69 3.92 16.09
N SER A 360 21.34 4.64 15.01
CA SER A 360 22.10 5.77 14.49
C SER A 360 21.80 7.11 15.19
N MET A 361 20.80 7.17 16.06
CA MET A 361 20.46 8.40 16.78
C MET A 361 21.29 8.51 18.05
N THR A 362 22.35 9.32 17.99
CA THR A 362 23.26 9.55 19.11
C THR A 362 23.53 11.04 19.29
N GLY A 363 23.74 11.46 20.53
CA GLY A 363 24.28 12.78 20.86
C GLY A 363 25.07 12.76 22.17
N THR A 364 25.58 13.92 22.57
CA THR A 364 26.41 14.09 23.77
C THR A 364 25.78 15.09 24.72
N LEU A 365 25.55 14.66 25.96
CA LEU A 365 25.17 15.51 27.08
C LEU A 365 26.42 15.85 27.90
N THR A 366 26.79 17.13 27.94
CA THR A 366 27.89 17.63 28.76
C THR A 366 27.33 18.20 30.06
N LEU A 367 27.66 17.57 31.18
CA LEU A 367 27.30 18.05 32.51
C LEU A 367 28.41 18.92 33.08
N LYS A 368 28.08 20.17 33.44
CA LYS A 368 29.01 21.19 33.94
C LYS A 368 28.51 21.89 35.19
#